data_AF-X1AC61-F1
#
_entry.id   AF-X1AC61-F1
#
_cell.length_a   1.000
_cell.length_b   1.000
_cell.length_c   1.000
_cell.angle_alpha   90.00
_cell.angle_beta   90.00
_cell.angle_gamma   90.00
#
_symmetry.space_group_name_H-M   'P 1'
#
loop_
_entity.id
_entity.type
_entity.pdbx_description
1 polymer ?
#
loop_
_entity_poly.entity_id
_entity_poly.type
_entity_poly.pdbx_seq_one_letter_code
_entity_poly.pdbx_strand_id
1 'polypeptide(L)'
;FLNSFNKFRYFKKGYVHADKLFKNSSREQLINKTIVFNTVRRVREFIDREFFLGKLLALSGARVIMLLNDGVIENRKINPKKTHNNIYLFFYRSLIKKALKIYRDPNLQIIYYSDMIDRKNVNSKNWQELKKFSLSSTIRYFQSSKLNFSDKKVEKRYKQYLKDAILSRNIGEYILYRIIPDFFVTSHGIYSSWGPAYEFLKKKGVNCLVYATSHSHTNDTQDIYFATSKVQTLSRCKFWQEYKNEAVTKHMEEKVNELFNILKDYPIINISEEKPSLEDVFIKLA
;
A
#
# COMPACT_ATOMS: atom_id res chain seq x y z
N PHE A 1 -15.15 25.94 -5.06
CA PHE A 1 -15.89 25.65 -3.81
C PHE A 1 -17.02 24.63 -4.03
N LEU A 2 -17.95 24.86 -4.98
CA LEU A 2 -19.07 23.93 -5.29
C LEU A 2 -18.65 22.47 -5.55
N ASN A 3 -17.58 22.24 -6.32
CA ASN A 3 -17.11 20.87 -6.60
C ASN A 3 -16.64 20.13 -5.32
N SER A 4 -15.97 20.83 -4.41
CA SER A 4 -15.54 20.29 -3.11
C SER A 4 -16.73 19.96 -2.20
N PHE A 5 -17.78 20.78 -2.21
CA PHE A 5 -18.99 20.56 -1.44
C PHE A 5 -19.81 19.37 -1.95
N ASN A 6 -19.97 19.24 -3.27
CA ASN A 6 -20.62 18.09 -3.89
C ASN A 6 -19.87 16.79 -3.59
N LYS A 7 -18.53 16.81 -3.68
CA LYS A 7 -17.68 15.67 -3.28
C LYS A 7 -17.92 15.30 -1.81
N PHE A 8 -17.98 16.28 -0.90
CA PHE A 8 -18.28 16.05 0.51
C PHE A 8 -19.68 15.46 0.76
N ARG A 9 -20.72 15.91 0.04
CA ARG A 9 -22.07 15.32 0.16
C ARG A 9 -22.10 13.88 -0.33
N TYR A 10 -21.48 13.59 -1.47
CA TYR A 10 -21.37 12.24 -2.01
C TYR A 10 -20.69 11.30 -1.00
N PHE A 11 -19.59 11.76 -0.44
CA PHE A 11 -18.87 11.09 0.63
C PHE A 11 -19.71 10.81 1.88
N LYS A 12 -20.52 11.78 2.32
CA LYS A 12 -21.43 11.58 3.45
C LYS A 12 -22.47 10.49 3.15
N LYS A 13 -23.00 10.44 1.92
CA LYS A 13 -23.96 9.38 1.50
C LYS A 13 -23.31 8.00 1.50
N GLY A 14 -22.12 7.85 0.92
CA GLY A 14 -21.39 6.57 0.92
C GLY A 14 -21.14 6.03 2.32
N TYR A 15 -20.78 6.92 3.25
CA TYR A 15 -20.61 6.59 4.65
C TYR A 15 -21.90 6.18 5.38
N VAL A 16 -23.03 6.83 5.09
CA VAL A 16 -24.33 6.40 5.64
C VAL A 16 -24.72 5.04 5.09
N HIS A 17 -24.46 4.79 3.82
CA HIS A 17 -24.71 3.49 3.20
C HIS A 17 -23.85 2.39 3.83
N ALA A 18 -22.53 2.62 3.99
CA ALA A 18 -21.62 1.67 4.65
C ALA A 18 -22.03 1.38 6.10
N ASP A 19 -22.40 2.41 6.88
CA ASP A 19 -22.89 2.23 8.26
C ASP A 19 -24.15 1.35 8.31
N LYS A 20 -25.11 1.55 7.39
CA LYS A 20 -26.29 0.69 7.28
C LYS A 20 -25.94 -0.74 6.90
N LEU A 21 -25.04 -0.93 5.92
CA LEU A 21 -24.59 -2.26 5.51
C LEU A 21 -23.98 -3.03 6.68
N PHE A 22 -23.04 -2.42 7.41
CA PHE A 22 -22.36 -3.08 8.53
C PHE A 22 -23.27 -3.36 9.72
N LYS A 23 -24.28 -2.51 9.98
CA LYS A 23 -25.27 -2.77 11.05
C LYS A 23 -26.17 -3.96 10.76
N ASN A 24 -26.40 -4.23 9.48
CA ASN A 24 -27.24 -5.34 9.03
C ASN A 24 -26.43 -6.62 8.74
N SER A 25 -25.11 -6.60 8.90
CA SER A 25 -24.26 -7.77 8.68
C SER A 25 -24.19 -8.63 9.95
N SER A 26 -24.33 -9.95 9.80
CA SER A 26 -24.01 -10.93 10.85
C SER A 26 -22.51 -10.87 11.17
N ARG A 27 -22.17 -11.15 12.43
CA ARG A 27 -20.80 -11.53 12.79
C ARG A 27 -20.68 -13.03 12.64
N GLU A 28 -19.66 -13.46 11.93
CA GLU A 28 -19.37 -14.88 11.72
C GLU A 28 -17.93 -15.11 12.15
N GLN A 29 -17.63 -16.19 12.88
CA GLN A 29 -16.28 -16.49 13.34
C GLN A 29 -15.57 -17.42 12.36
N LEU A 30 -15.41 -16.97 11.11
CA LEU A 30 -14.81 -17.76 10.04
C LEU A 30 -13.29 -17.65 10.02
N ILE A 31 -12.76 -16.49 10.40
CA ILE A 31 -11.33 -16.17 10.28
C ILE A 31 -10.75 -15.91 11.67
N ASN A 32 -10.05 -16.89 12.24
CA ASN A 32 -9.30 -16.70 13.50
C ASN A 32 -7.84 -16.36 13.23
N LYS A 33 -7.59 -15.20 12.58
CA LYS A 33 -6.26 -14.75 12.16
C LYS A 33 -6.00 -13.30 12.56
N THR A 34 -4.74 -12.98 12.83
CA THR A 34 -4.27 -11.60 13.01
C THR A 34 -3.77 -11.04 11.68
N ILE A 35 -4.44 -10.01 11.18
CA ILE A 35 -4.17 -9.41 9.86
C ILE A 35 -3.75 -7.96 10.05
N VAL A 36 -2.56 -7.61 9.57
CA VAL A 36 -2.02 -6.25 9.64
C VAL A 36 -2.09 -5.59 8.27
N PHE A 37 -2.80 -4.47 8.17
CA PHE A 37 -2.82 -3.62 6.98
C PHE A 37 -1.81 -2.48 7.13
N ASN A 38 -0.93 -2.35 6.15
CA ASN A 38 0.05 -1.27 6.05
C ASN A 38 -0.48 -0.09 5.22
N THR A 39 -1.28 0.77 5.87
CA THR A 39 -1.96 1.93 5.27
C THR A 39 -1.07 3.17 5.26
N VAL A 40 -0.17 3.24 4.29
CA VAL A 40 0.76 4.39 4.14
C VAL A 40 0.14 5.54 3.33
N ARG A 41 -0.85 5.25 2.47
CA ARG A 41 -1.44 6.27 1.58
C ARG A 41 -2.37 7.18 2.37
N ARG A 42 -2.24 8.49 2.14
CA ARG A 42 -3.13 9.51 2.69
C ARG A 42 -4.26 9.91 1.74
N VAL A 43 -4.48 9.15 0.68
CA VAL A 43 -5.57 9.43 -0.25
C VAL A 43 -6.79 8.68 0.25
N ARG A 44 -7.89 9.40 0.47
CA ARG A 44 -9.11 8.88 1.10
C ARG A 44 -9.60 7.61 0.39
N GLU A 45 -9.59 7.61 -0.93
CA GLU A 45 -10.03 6.48 -1.75
C GLU A 45 -9.26 5.19 -1.42
N PHE A 46 -8.02 5.28 -0.95
CA PHE A 46 -7.23 4.12 -0.49
C PHE A 46 -7.54 3.77 0.96
N ILE A 47 -7.61 4.78 1.84
CA ILE A 47 -7.97 4.58 3.26
C ILE A 47 -9.34 3.90 3.36
N ASP A 48 -10.37 4.42 2.68
CA ASP A 48 -11.73 3.85 2.74
C ASP A 48 -11.74 2.40 2.26
N ARG A 49 -11.01 2.06 1.19
CA ARG A 49 -10.93 0.69 0.67
C ARG A 49 -10.26 -0.25 1.68
N GLU A 50 -9.11 0.15 2.22
CA GLU A 50 -8.37 -0.65 3.20
C GLU A 50 -9.17 -0.85 4.49
N PHE A 51 -9.83 0.21 5.00
CA PHE A 51 -10.67 0.11 6.18
C PHE A 51 -11.96 -0.65 5.94
N PHE A 52 -12.56 -0.54 4.74
CA PHE A 52 -13.72 -1.35 4.37
C PHE A 52 -13.36 -2.84 4.37
N LEU A 53 -12.24 -3.23 3.74
CA LEU A 53 -11.75 -4.60 3.77
C LEU A 53 -11.42 -5.06 5.19
N GLY A 54 -10.71 -4.23 5.96
CA GLY A 54 -10.41 -4.52 7.36
C GLY A 54 -11.68 -4.72 8.20
N LYS A 55 -12.73 -3.94 7.96
CA LYS A 55 -14.01 -4.09 8.65
C LYS A 55 -14.73 -5.39 8.27
N LEU A 56 -14.72 -5.79 6.99
CA LEU A 56 -15.29 -7.07 6.57
C LEU A 56 -14.57 -8.25 7.24
N LEU A 57 -13.24 -8.22 7.26
CA LEU A 57 -12.43 -9.25 7.93
C LEU A 57 -12.69 -9.28 9.44
N ALA A 58 -12.82 -8.12 10.08
CA ALA A 58 -13.12 -8.01 11.50
C ALA A 58 -14.53 -8.55 11.85
N LEU A 59 -15.52 -8.30 10.99
CA LEU A 59 -16.87 -8.88 11.10
C LEU A 59 -16.86 -10.41 10.91
N SER A 60 -15.90 -10.91 10.11
CA SER A 60 -15.64 -12.34 9.88
C SER A 60 -14.76 -12.98 10.96
N GLY A 61 -14.53 -12.29 12.09
CA GLY A 61 -13.82 -12.82 13.25
C GLY A 61 -12.32 -12.50 13.32
N ALA A 62 -11.72 -11.94 12.26
CA ALA A 62 -10.27 -11.69 12.24
C ALA A 62 -9.88 -10.55 13.18
N ARG A 63 -8.74 -10.66 13.85
CA ARG A 63 -8.12 -9.54 14.56
C ARG A 63 -7.37 -8.67 13.56
N VAL A 64 -7.97 -7.54 13.18
CA VAL A 64 -7.43 -6.62 12.18
C VAL A 64 -6.70 -5.46 12.83
N ILE A 65 -5.50 -5.15 12.35
CA ILE A 65 -4.70 -4.01 12.80
C ILE A 65 -4.38 -3.12 11.60
N MET A 66 -4.92 -1.90 11.62
CA MET A 66 -4.69 -0.87 10.61
C MET A 66 -3.52 0.03 11.03
N LEU A 67 -2.40 -0.05 10.32
CA LEU A 67 -1.25 0.82 10.56
C LEU A 67 -1.38 2.10 9.75
N LEU A 68 -1.42 3.26 10.42
CA LEU A 68 -1.60 4.55 9.77
C LEU A 68 -0.31 5.39 9.77
N ASN A 69 0.16 5.80 8.60
CA ASN A 69 1.21 6.81 8.47
C ASN A 69 0.68 8.23 8.73
N ASP A 70 0.83 8.69 9.95
CA ASP A 70 0.41 9.99 10.47
C ASP A 70 1.39 11.14 10.20
N GLY A 71 2.57 10.88 9.68
CA GLY A 71 3.58 11.92 9.53
C GLY A 71 5.00 11.40 9.44
N VAL A 72 5.25 10.20 9.96
CA VAL A 72 6.59 9.67 10.16
C VAL A 72 7.31 9.39 8.85
N ILE A 73 6.65 8.77 7.87
CA ILE A 73 7.21 8.56 6.53
C ILE A 73 6.76 9.68 5.60
N GLU A 74 7.71 10.33 4.92
CA GLU A 74 7.42 11.47 4.06
C GLU A 74 6.86 11.00 2.71
N ASN A 75 5.57 10.67 2.70
CA ASN A 75 4.89 10.38 1.44
C ASN A 75 4.64 11.68 0.65
N ARG A 76 4.92 11.62 -0.66
CA ARG A 76 4.82 12.71 -1.65
C ARG A 76 3.72 13.74 -1.38
N LYS A 77 4.11 15.02 -1.53
CA LYS A 77 3.29 16.18 -1.91
C LYS A 77 2.01 16.40 -1.08
N ILE A 78 2.17 16.72 0.20
CA ILE A 78 1.57 17.97 0.65
C ILE A 78 2.65 19.00 0.38
N ASN A 79 2.57 19.69 -0.76
CA ASN A 79 3.47 20.82 -1.00
C ASN A 79 3.04 21.89 0.01
N PRO A 80 3.81 22.19 1.08
CA PRO A 80 3.35 23.08 2.14
C PRO A 80 2.97 24.46 1.57
N LYS A 81 3.64 24.88 0.48
CA LYS A 81 3.35 26.12 -0.26
C LYS A 81 2.02 26.12 -1.03
N LYS A 82 1.41 24.95 -1.32
CA LYS A 82 0.05 24.85 -1.92
C LYS A 82 -1.04 24.49 -0.90
N THR A 83 -0.68 24.17 0.34
CA THR A 83 -1.64 23.79 1.40
C THR A 83 -1.63 24.79 2.54
N HIS A 84 -1.66 26.09 2.22
CA HIS A 84 -2.05 27.13 3.18
C HIS A 84 -3.57 27.15 3.43
N ASN A 85 -4.36 26.34 2.73
CA ASN A 85 -5.77 26.16 3.06
C ASN A 85 -5.92 25.20 4.25
N ASN A 86 -5.78 25.73 5.47
CA ASN A 86 -6.14 25.08 6.74
C ASN A 86 -7.51 24.40 6.66
N ILE A 87 -8.43 24.97 5.88
CA ILE A 87 -9.77 24.44 5.60
C ILE A 87 -9.72 23.05 4.94
N TYR A 88 -8.82 22.80 3.98
CA TYR A 88 -8.71 21.50 3.32
C TYR A 88 -8.22 20.42 4.29
N LEU A 89 -7.20 20.74 5.09
CA LEU A 89 -6.68 19.84 6.13
C LEU A 89 -7.74 19.57 7.21
N PHE A 90 -8.52 20.58 7.59
CA PHE A 90 -9.64 20.44 8.50
C PHE A 90 -10.72 19.50 7.96
N PHE A 91 -11.14 19.67 6.70
CA PHE A 91 -12.11 18.78 6.06
C PHE A 91 -11.56 17.36 5.92
N TYR A 92 -10.29 17.21 5.55
CA TYR A 92 -9.63 15.92 5.44
C TYR A 92 -9.57 15.19 6.79
N ARG A 93 -9.16 15.88 7.86
CA ARG A 93 -9.18 15.35 9.23
C ARG A 93 -10.59 14.98 9.68
N SER A 94 -11.58 15.81 9.40
CA SER A 94 -12.99 15.52 9.72
C SER A 94 -13.52 14.31 8.97
N LEU A 95 -13.14 14.15 7.70
CA LEU A 95 -13.49 13.00 6.88
C LEU A 95 -12.83 11.71 7.39
N ILE A 96 -11.54 11.75 7.76
CA ILE A 96 -10.87 10.60 8.40
C ILE A 96 -11.58 10.26 9.71
N LYS A 97 -11.79 11.22 10.60
CA LYS A 97 -12.49 10.98 11.88
C LYS A 97 -13.84 10.29 11.66
N LYS A 98 -14.58 10.71 10.63
CA LYS A 98 -15.85 10.08 10.27
C LYS A 98 -15.66 8.66 9.70
N ALA A 99 -14.68 8.44 8.83
CA ALA A 99 -14.32 7.11 8.34
C ALA A 99 -14.01 6.17 9.51
N LEU A 100 -13.11 6.59 10.40
CA LEU A 100 -12.70 5.82 11.57
C LEU A 100 -13.87 5.47 12.49
N LYS A 101 -14.87 6.38 12.62
CA LYS A 101 -16.08 6.10 13.40
C LYS A 101 -16.93 5.01 12.75
N ILE A 102 -17.07 5.01 11.43
CA ILE A 102 -17.92 4.07 10.69
C ILE A 102 -17.29 2.67 10.63
N TYR A 103 -15.98 2.62 10.40
CA TYR A 103 -15.25 1.36 10.33
C TYR A 103 -14.83 0.81 11.69
N ARG A 104 -15.26 1.45 12.80
CA ARG A 104 -14.93 0.97 14.15
C ARG A 104 -15.47 -0.44 14.35
N ASP A 105 -14.63 -1.32 14.89
CA ASP A 105 -14.99 -2.67 15.29
C ASP A 105 -14.18 -3.07 16.52
N PRO A 106 -14.72 -3.86 17.47
CA PRO A 106 -13.92 -4.45 18.55
C PRO A 106 -12.71 -5.26 18.06
N ASN A 107 -12.83 -5.90 16.89
CA ASN A 107 -11.75 -6.67 16.27
C ASN A 107 -10.86 -5.84 15.34
N LEU A 108 -11.09 -4.53 15.20
CA LEU A 108 -10.30 -3.64 14.35
C LEU A 108 -9.61 -2.56 15.19
N GLN A 109 -8.29 -2.71 15.33
CA GLN A 109 -7.41 -1.76 16.01
C GLN A 109 -6.71 -0.85 15.01
N ILE A 110 -6.42 0.38 15.42
CA ILE A 110 -5.60 1.33 14.67
C ILE A 110 -4.32 1.60 15.47
N ILE A 111 -3.17 1.57 14.82
CA ILE A 111 -1.87 1.93 15.41
C ILE A 111 -1.20 2.96 14.49
N TYR A 112 -0.72 4.07 15.04
CA TYR A 112 -0.02 5.08 14.25
C TYR A 112 1.48 4.78 14.15
N TYR A 113 2.10 5.23 13.07
CA TYR A 113 3.54 5.07 12.88
C TYR A 113 4.37 5.76 13.97
N SER A 114 3.90 6.91 14.45
CA SER A 114 4.55 7.62 15.55
C SER A 114 4.56 6.84 16.86
N ASP A 115 3.59 5.94 17.07
CA ASP A 115 3.55 5.07 18.26
C ASP A 115 4.54 3.90 18.16
N MET A 116 4.95 3.53 16.94
CA MET A 116 5.84 2.38 16.69
C MET A 116 7.31 2.78 16.59
N ILE A 117 7.60 4.01 16.16
CA ILE A 117 8.96 4.46 15.87
C ILE A 117 9.43 5.45 16.93
N ASP A 118 10.40 5.01 17.73
CA ASP A 118 11.27 5.94 18.44
C ASP A 118 12.28 6.55 17.47
N ARG A 119 12.10 7.83 17.14
CA ARG A 119 12.96 8.57 16.21
C ARG A 119 14.42 8.66 16.69
N LYS A 120 14.68 8.54 17.99
CA LYS A 120 16.03 8.56 18.55
C LYS A 120 16.74 7.21 18.41
N ASN A 121 15.98 6.13 18.32
CA ASN A 121 16.47 4.75 18.34
C ASN A 121 16.17 3.99 17.04
N VAL A 122 16.11 4.69 15.91
CA VAL A 122 15.89 4.07 14.60
C VAL A 122 17.06 3.16 14.25
N ASN A 123 16.77 1.87 14.12
CA ASN A 123 17.76 0.90 13.67
C ASN A 123 18.10 1.12 12.20
N SER A 124 19.32 1.56 11.93
CA SER A 124 19.84 1.79 10.58
C SER A 124 20.87 0.74 10.14
N LYS A 125 20.97 -0.39 10.87
CA LYS A 125 21.80 -1.51 10.45
C LYS A 125 21.33 -2.01 9.08
N ASN A 126 22.28 -2.40 8.23
CA ASN A 126 22.05 -2.92 6.88
C ASN A 126 21.28 -1.95 5.96
N TRP A 127 21.39 -0.63 6.18
CA TRP A 127 20.74 0.37 5.32
C TRP A 127 21.15 0.26 3.84
N GLN A 128 22.32 -0.33 3.56
CA GLN A 128 22.81 -0.58 2.20
C GLN A 128 21.84 -1.47 1.41
N GLU A 129 21.24 -2.49 2.03
CA GLU A 129 20.23 -3.34 1.40
C GLU A 129 18.97 -2.56 1.00
N LEU A 130 18.72 -1.43 1.67
CA LEU A 130 17.54 -0.59 1.47
C LEU A 130 17.70 0.38 0.29
N LYS A 131 18.92 0.56 -0.22
CA LYS A 131 19.23 1.43 -1.37
C LYS A 131 18.36 1.12 -2.59
N LYS A 132 18.03 -0.16 -2.82
CA LYS A 132 17.18 -0.59 -3.95
C LYS A 132 15.77 -0.01 -3.91
N PHE A 133 15.17 0.11 -2.72
CA PHE A 133 13.83 0.70 -2.56
C PHE A 133 13.87 2.20 -2.74
N SER A 134 14.94 2.85 -2.25
CA SER A 134 15.16 4.27 -2.49
C SER A 134 15.34 4.57 -3.98
N LEU A 135 16.14 3.75 -4.68
CA LEU A 135 16.33 3.86 -6.13
C LEU A 135 15.01 3.71 -6.87
N SER A 136 14.25 2.64 -6.59
CA SER A 136 12.92 2.39 -7.18
C SER A 136 11.96 3.57 -6.97
N SER A 137 11.87 4.11 -5.76
CA SER A 137 11.07 5.31 -5.45
C SER A 137 11.52 6.55 -6.23
N THR A 138 12.84 6.71 -6.41
CA THR A 138 13.46 7.82 -7.13
C THR A 138 13.16 7.73 -8.62
N ILE A 139 13.36 6.55 -9.23
CA ILE A 139 13.01 6.27 -10.63
C ILE A 139 11.53 6.57 -10.86
N ARG A 140 10.64 6.11 -9.98
CA ARG A 140 9.20 6.38 -10.09
C ARG A 140 8.87 7.86 -9.92
N TYR A 141 9.68 8.64 -9.21
CA TYR A 141 9.43 10.07 -8.98
C TYR A 141 9.80 10.89 -10.20
N PHE A 142 10.99 10.63 -10.76
CA PHE A 142 11.47 11.33 -11.96
C PHE A 142 10.97 10.70 -13.26
N GLN A 143 10.33 9.54 -13.19
CA GLN A 143 9.86 8.75 -14.35
C GLN A 143 11.00 8.41 -15.31
N SER A 144 12.18 8.15 -14.75
CA SER A 144 13.45 7.99 -15.45
C SER A 144 14.33 6.96 -14.74
N SER A 145 14.85 5.97 -15.47
CA SER A 145 15.88 5.04 -15.00
C SER A 145 17.30 5.62 -15.06
N LYS A 146 17.55 6.59 -15.96
CA LYS A 146 18.82 7.32 -16.11
C LYS A 146 18.84 8.50 -15.11
N LEU A 147 19.14 8.21 -13.85
CA LEU A 147 19.21 9.21 -12.78
C LEU A 147 20.60 9.86 -12.72
N ASN A 148 20.65 11.19 -12.77
CA ASN A 148 21.89 11.93 -12.51
C ASN A 148 22.00 12.28 -11.02
N PHE A 149 22.87 11.58 -10.27
CA PHE A 149 23.07 11.83 -8.85
C PHE A 149 23.92 13.07 -8.53
N SER A 150 24.54 13.73 -9.52
CA SER A 150 25.15 15.05 -9.32
C SER A 150 24.11 16.18 -9.28
N ASP A 151 22.89 15.94 -9.76
CA ASP A 151 21.77 16.86 -9.56
C ASP A 151 21.31 16.82 -8.10
N LYS A 152 21.47 17.95 -7.40
CA LYS A 152 21.05 18.15 -6.01
C LYS A 152 19.58 17.76 -5.75
N LYS A 153 18.68 17.90 -6.73
CA LYS A 153 17.27 17.50 -6.58
C LYS A 153 17.11 15.98 -6.55
N VAL A 154 17.82 15.27 -7.43
CA VAL A 154 17.81 13.80 -7.49
C VAL A 154 18.44 13.24 -6.22
N GLU A 155 19.62 13.74 -5.85
CA GLU A 155 20.34 13.32 -4.66
C GLU A 155 19.50 13.53 -3.39
N LYS A 156 18.93 14.73 -3.21
CA LYS A 156 18.06 15.03 -2.07
C LYS A 156 16.88 14.06 -1.98
N ARG A 157 16.26 13.71 -3.12
CA ARG A 157 15.09 12.85 -3.11
C ARG A 157 15.43 11.39 -2.86
N TYR A 158 16.54 10.92 -3.41
CA TYR A 158 17.09 9.61 -3.08
C TYR A 158 17.44 9.49 -1.59
N LYS A 159 18.12 10.48 -1.00
CA LYS A 159 18.42 10.48 0.45
C LYS A 159 17.16 10.46 1.30
N GLN A 160 16.12 11.22 0.92
CA GLN A 160 14.84 11.17 1.62
C GLN A 160 14.20 9.78 1.54
N TYR A 161 14.12 9.18 0.35
CA TYR A 161 13.55 7.84 0.21
C TYR A 161 14.37 6.76 0.90
N LEU A 162 15.68 6.96 1.09
CA LEU A 162 16.48 6.06 1.91
C LEU A 162 16.09 6.15 3.39
N LYS A 163 15.87 7.36 3.92
CA LYS A 163 15.35 7.54 5.29
C LYS A 163 13.99 6.89 5.45
N ASP A 164 13.08 7.12 4.51
CA ASP A 164 11.75 6.49 4.50
C ASP A 164 11.88 4.95 4.47
N ALA A 165 12.86 4.42 3.73
CA ALA A 165 13.08 2.99 3.66
C ALA A 165 13.57 2.39 4.99
N ILE A 166 14.46 3.10 5.68
CA ILE A 166 14.90 2.71 7.03
C ILE A 166 13.72 2.73 7.99
N LEU A 167 12.90 3.77 7.98
CA LEU A 167 11.71 3.85 8.85
C LEU A 167 10.71 2.73 8.55
N SER A 168 10.43 2.47 7.26
CA SER A 168 9.57 1.36 6.84
C SER A 168 10.11 0.01 7.32
N ARG A 169 11.43 -0.19 7.27
CA ARG A 169 12.05 -1.40 7.83
C ARG A 169 11.82 -1.54 9.34
N ASN A 170 11.97 -0.45 10.10
CA ASN A 170 11.72 -0.44 11.54
C ASN A 170 10.24 -0.74 11.88
N ILE A 171 9.29 -0.29 11.05
CA ILE A 171 7.89 -0.71 11.16
C ILE A 171 7.75 -2.23 11.00
N GLY A 172 8.44 -2.83 10.01
CA GLY A 172 8.48 -4.28 9.86
C GLY A 172 9.02 -5.00 11.10
N GLU A 173 10.08 -4.47 11.73
CA GLU A 173 10.64 -5.01 12.97
C GLU A 173 9.65 -4.93 14.14
N TYR A 174 8.98 -3.79 14.31
CA TYR A 174 7.94 -3.64 15.31
C TYR A 174 6.82 -4.67 15.10
N ILE A 175 6.31 -4.80 13.86
CA ILE A 175 5.25 -5.75 13.53
C ILE A 175 5.66 -7.17 13.89
N LEU A 176 6.87 -7.59 13.48
CA LEU A 176 7.34 -8.96 13.71
C LEU A 176 7.45 -9.27 15.20
N TYR A 177 7.99 -8.35 16.00
CA TYR A 177 8.33 -8.64 17.40
C TYR A 177 7.24 -8.25 18.41
N ARG A 178 6.30 -7.38 18.04
CA ARG A 178 5.25 -6.88 18.96
C ARG A 178 3.84 -7.30 18.56
N ILE A 179 3.59 -7.49 17.27
CA ILE A 179 2.24 -7.83 16.77
C ILE A 179 2.15 -9.30 16.40
N ILE A 180 3.17 -9.85 15.72
CA ILE A 180 3.27 -11.24 15.26
C ILE A 180 2.03 -11.63 14.42
N PRO A 181 1.84 -11.01 13.23
CA PRO A 181 0.65 -11.28 12.43
C PRO A 181 0.73 -12.60 11.68
N ASP A 182 -0.44 -13.20 11.42
CA ASP A 182 -0.57 -14.28 10.43
C ASP A 182 -0.39 -13.73 9.00
N PHE A 183 -0.98 -12.56 8.73
CA PHE A 183 -0.91 -11.90 7.43
C PHE A 183 -0.49 -10.44 7.53
N PHE A 184 0.40 -10.02 6.62
CA PHE A 184 0.76 -8.63 6.39
C PHE A 184 0.30 -8.17 5.00
N VAL A 185 -0.61 -7.21 4.95
CA VAL A 185 -1.24 -6.71 3.73
C VAL A 185 -0.72 -5.31 3.42
N THR A 186 -0.30 -5.05 2.18
CA THR A 186 0.22 -3.74 1.78
C THR A 186 -0.11 -3.36 0.34
N SER A 187 -0.22 -2.06 0.05
CA SER A 187 -0.54 -1.58 -1.31
C SER A 187 0.60 -1.76 -2.31
N HIS A 188 1.85 -1.84 -1.83
CA HIS A 188 3.02 -1.92 -2.69
C HIS A 188 4.15 -2.74 -2.09
N GLY A 189 4.98 -3.37 -2.92
CA GLY A 189 6.12 -4.17 -2.47
C GLY A 189 7.51 -3.61 -2.85
N ILE A 190 7.59 -2.52 -3.61
CA ILE A 190 8.84 -2.10 -4.28
C ILE A 190 9.33 -0.68 -3.96
N TYR A 191 8.51 0.13 -3.29
CA TYR A 191 8.87 1.52 -2.99
C TYR A 191 9.28 1.68 -1.53
N SER A 192 10.09 2.70 -1.25
CA SER A 192 10.66 3.02 0.07
C SER A 192 9.70 2.97 1.25
N SER A 193 8.43 3.36 1.09
CA SER A 193 7.50 3.43 2.22
C SER A 193 6.75 2.14 2.52
N TRP A 194 6.76 1.16 1.61
CA TRP A 194 6.08 -0.13 1.79
C TRP A 194 7.02 -1.35 1.69
N GLY A 195 7.91 -1.33 0.70
CA GLY A 195 8.75 -2.45 0.29
C GLY A 195 9.69 -2.97 1.39
N PRO A 196 10.36 -2.13 2.18
CA PRO A 196 11.24 -2.59 3.25
C PRO A 196 10.54 -3.41 4.34
N ALA A 197 9.37 -2.96 4.82
CA ALA A 197 8.56 -3.73 5.77
C ALA A 197 8.12 -5.06 5.16
N TYR A 198 7.57 -5.02 3.94
CA TYR A 198 7.10 -6.20 3.20
C TYR A 198 8.22 -7.24 3.03
N GLU A 199 9.38 -6.83 2.50
CA GLU A 199 10.46 -7.77 2.22
C GLU A 199 11.07 -8.34 3.50
N PHE A 200 11.17 -7.54 4.57
CA PHE A 200 11.62 -8.02 5.86
C PHE A 200 10.71 -9.11 6.43
N LEU A 201 9.41 -8.82 6.52
CA LEU A 201 8.42 -9.72 7.10
C LEU A 201 8.34 -11.01 6.29
N LYS A 202 8.34 -10.90 4.95
CA LYS A 202 8.34 -12.06 4.06
C LYS A 202 9.58 -12.94 4.25
N LYS A 203 10.78 -12.35 4.36
CA LYS A 203 12.02 -13.09 4.67
C LYS A 203 12.00 -13.78 6.05
N LYS A 204 11.13 -13.34 6.95
CA LYS A 204 10.94 -13.90 8.28
C LYS A 204 9.76 -14.87 8.37
N GLY A 205 9.20 -15.27 7.22
CA GLY A 205 8.15 -16.29 7.14
C GLY A 205 6.73 -15.77 7.36
N VAL A 206 6.52 -14.45 7.44
CA VAL A 206 5.18 -13.87 7.55
C VAL A 206 4.50 -13.91 6.17
N ASN A 207 3.24 -14.37 6.12
CA ASN A 207 2.46 -14.36 4.88
C ASN A 207 2.17 -12.92 4.46
N CYS A 208 2.77 -12.49 3.35
CA CYS A 208 2.67 -11.11 2.90
C CYS A 208 1.86 -11.01 1.60
N LEU A 209 0.80 -10.21 1.63
CA LEU A 209 -0.05 -9.92 0.48
C LEU A 209 0.17 -8.49 0.00
N VAL A 210 0.39 -8.34 -1.31
CA VAL A 210 0.37 -7.04 -1.97
C VAL A 210 -0.95 -6.91 -2.69
N TYR A 211 -1.69 -5.84 -2.44
CA TYR A 211 -2.90 -5.53 -3.20
C TYR A 211 -2.67 -4.38 -4.17
N ALA A 212 -3.35 -4.43 -5.31
CA ALA A 212 -3.35 -3.37 -6.31
C ALA A 212 -4.77 -2.96 -6.65
N THR A 213 -5.00 -1.64 -6.73
CA THR A 213 -6.25 -1.07 -7.23
C THR A 213 -6.02 -0.49 -8.61
N SER A 214 -6.62 -1.10 -9.64
CA SER A 214 -6.89 -0.51 -10.97
C SER A 214 -5.79 0.40 -11.58
N HIS A 215 -4.52 0.11 -11.31
CA HIS A 215 -3.41 0.77 -11.98
C HIS A 215 -2.78 -0.25 -12.92
N SER A 216 -3.16 -0.17 -14.20
CA SER A 216 -2.50 -0.84 -15.35
C SER A 216 -2.72 -2.35 -15.53
N HIS A 217 -3.50 -3.01 -14.68
CA HIS A 217 -3.58 -4.48 -14.68
C HIS A 217 -5.01 -5.04 -14.77
N THR A 218 -6.03 -4.18 -14.83
CA THR A 218 -7.46 -4.55 -14.69
C THR A 218 -8.28 -3.52 -15.46
N ASN A 219 -9.28 -3.97 -16.23
CA ASN A 219 -10.19 -3.06 -16.94
C ASN A 219 -11.33 -2.57 -16.03
N ASP A 220 -11.61 -3.27 -14.93
CA ASP A 220 -12.58 -2.84 -13.93
C ASP A 220 -11.91 -2.05 -12.79
N THR A 221 -12.43 -0.86 -12.52
CA THR A 221 -11.97 0.03 -11.45
C THR A 221 -12.50 -0.33 -10.06
N GLN A 222 -13.45 -1.27 -10.01
CA GLN A 222 -14.10 -1.79 -8.81
C GLN A 222 -13.33 -2.96 -8.18
N ASP A 223 -12.49 -3.64 -8.96
CA ASP A 223 -11.74 -4.79 -8.48
C ASP A 223 -10.56 -4.43 -7.57
N ILE A 224 -10.27 -5.35 -6.64
CA ILE A 224 -9.08 -5.34 -5.80
C ILE A 224 -8.36 -6.68 -5.99
N TYR A 225 -7.14 -6.63 -6.52
CA TYR A 225 -6.33 -7.82 -6.76
C TYR A 225 -5.33 -7.97 -5.63
N PHE A 226 -5.21 -9.19 -5.11
CA PHE A 226 -4.19 -9.58 -4.14
C PHE A 226 -3.21 -10.55 -4.79
N ALA A 227 -1.95 -10.46 -4.42
CA ALA A 227 -0.99 -11.50 -4.71
C ALA A 227 0.02 -11.66 -3.58
N THR A 228 0.59 -12.86 -3.51
CA THR A 228 1.70 -13.19 -2.61
C THR A 228 3.03 -12.62 -3.09
N SER A 229 3.10 -12.15 -4.34
CA SER A 229 4.28 -11.61 -4.99
C SER A 229 4.16 -10.11 -5.30
N LYS A 230 5.30 -9.52 -5.69
CA LYS A 230 5.36 -8.12 -6.11
C LYS A 230 4.76 -8.02 -7.53
N VAL A 231 3.44 -7.84 -7.66
CA VAL A 231 2.72 -7.74 -8.96
C VAL A 231 3.08 -6.49 -9.77
N GLN A 232 3.85 -5.58 -9.19
CA GLN A 232 3.97 -4.22 -9.71
C GLN A 232 5.21 -4.08 -10.58
N THR A 233 4.99 -3.93 -11.88
CA THR A 233 6.01 -3.42 -12.80
C THR A 233 6.13 -1.90 -12.64
N LEU A 234 7.35 -1.37 -12.75
CA LEU A 234 7.59 0.07 -12.68
C LEU A 234 6.77 0.77 -13.78
N SER A 235 5.75 1.53 -13.39
CA SER A 235 4.86 2.20 -14.34
C SER A 235 5.63 3.21 -15.22
N ARG A 236 5.35 3.16 -16.54
CA ARG A 236 5.66 4.16 -17.59
C ARG A 236 7.00 4.88 -17.42
N CYS A 237 8.05 4.34 -18.04
CA CYS A 237 9.34 5.00 -18.19
C CYS A 237 9.33 5.89 -19.44
N LYS A 238 9.59 7.20 -19.36
CA LYS A 238 9.54 8.08 -20.56
C LYS A 238 10.47 7.62 -21.69
N PHE A 239 11.53 6.89 -21.34
CA PHE A 239 12.47 6.32 -22.30
C PHE A 239 11.87 5.24 -23.21
N TRP A 240 10.70 4.67 -22.91
CA TRP A 240 10.05 3.77 -23.87
C TRP A 240 9.83 4.47 -25.23
N GLN A 241 9.67 5.79 -25.23
CA GLN A 241 9.53 6.59 -26.44
C GLN A 241 10.80 6.63 -27.29
N GLU A 242 11.99 6.48 -26.68
CA GLU A 242 13.27 6.39 -27.39
C GLU A 242 13.33 5.06 -28.15
N TYR A 243 12.89 3.97 -27.52
CA TYR A 243 12.98 2.61 -28.08
C TYR A 243 11.77 2.17 -28.91
N LYS A 244 10.70 2.98 -28.99
CA LYS A 244 9.42 2.55 -29.62
C LYS A 244 9.54 2.19 -31.11
N ASN A 245 10.57 2.73 -31.77
CA ASN A 245 10.85 2.51 -33.19
C ASN A 245 12.09 1.63 -33.40
N GLU A 246 12.77 1.20 -32.33
CA GLU A 246 13.90 0.30 -32.42
C GLU A 246 13.38 -1.13 -32.55
N ALA A 247 13.99 -1.91 -33.45
CA ALA A 247 13.67 -3.33 -33.56
C ALA A 247 14.07 -4.02 -32.24
N VAL A 248 13.18 -4.89 -31.73
CA VAL A 248 13.50 -5.68 -30.55
C VAL A 248 14.66 -6.60 -30.90
N THR A 249 15.77 -6.46 -30.18
CA THR A 249 16.93 -7.33 -30.37
C THR A 249 16.69 -8.69 -29.73
N LYS A 250 17.34 -9.75 -30.23
CA LYS A 250 17.26 -11.09 -29.63
C LYS A 250 17.60 -11.08 -28.13
N HIS A 251 18.59 -10.28 -27.71
CA HIS A 251 18.94 -10.13 -26.30
C HIS A 251 17.82 -9.49 -25.47
N MET A 252 17.11 -8.49 -26.02
CA MET A 252 15.94 -7.89 -25.38
C MET A 252 14.80 -8.90 -25.26
N GLU A 253 14.54 -9.71 -26.31
CA GLU A 253 13.55 -10.79 -26.26
C GLU A 253 13.89 -11.82 -25.18
N GLU A 254 15.14 -12.26 -25.12
CA GLU A 254 15.63 -13.19 -24.09
C GLU A 254 15.42 -12.62 -22.68
N LYS A 255 15.75 -11.34 -22.46
CA LYS A 255 15.54 -10.68 -21.15
C LYS A 255 14.06 -10.52 -20.79
N VAL A 256 13.20 -10.25 -21.77
CA VAL A 256 11.75 -10.17 -21.58
C VAL A 256 11.18 -11.56 -21.27
N ASN A 257 11.64 -12.60 -21.96
CA ASN A 257 11.23 -13.97 -21.72
C ASN A 257 11.71 -14.49 -20.37
N GLU A 258 12.94 -14.16 -19.95
CA GLU A 258 13.44 -14.42 -18.60
C GLU A 258 12.51 -13.79 -17.55
N LEU A 259 12.12 -12.52 -17.75
CA LEU A 259 11.17 -11.84 -16.87
C LEU A 259 9.80 -12.54 -16.87
N PHE A 260 9.26 -12.93 -18.03
CA PHE A 260 7.98 -13.62 -18.11
C PHE A 260 8.02 -15.02 -17.49
N ASN A 261 9.14 -15.74 -17.59
CA ASN A 261 9.30 -17.04 -16.95
C ASN A 261 9.35 -16.89 -15.42
N ILE A 262 10.08 -15.89 -14.90
CA ILE A 262 10.01 -15.50 -13.48
C ILE A 262 8.57 -15.15 -13.08
N LEU A 263 7.77 -14.61 -14.01
CA LEU A 263 6.37 -14.26 -13.76
C LEU A 263 5.40 -15.45 -13.85
N LYS A 264 5.73 -16.52 -14.60
CA LYS A 264 4.88 -17.72 -14.75
C LYS A 264 4.84 -18.58 -13.49
N ASP A 265 5.90 -18.55 -12.69
CA ASP A 265 5.94 -19.24 -11.39
C ASP A 265 5.09 -18.51 -10.32
N TYR A 266 4.40 -17.42 -10.67
CA TYR A 266 3.43 -16.82 -9.76
C TYR A 266 2.07 -17.50 -9.92
N PRO A 267 1.48 -18.02 -8.83
CA PRO A 267 0.09 -18.43 -8.85
C PRO A 267 -0.76 -17.19 -9.12
N ILE A 268 -1.22 -17.05 -10.36
CA ILE A 268 -2.33 -16.17 -10.69
C ILE A 268 -3.56 -16.90 -10.19
N ILE A 269 -4.06 -16.51 -9.02
CA ILE A 269 -5.38 -16.93 -8.59
C ILE A 269 -6.35 -16.21 -9.50
N ASN A 270 -6.71 -16.86 -10.61
CA ASN A 270 -7.72 -16.38 -11.54
C ASN A 270 -9.06 -16.53 -10.84
N ILE A 271 -9.56 -15.43 -10.30
CA ILE A 271 -10.89 -15.32 -9.74
C ILE A 271 -11.84 -15.13 -10.93
N SER A 272 -12.10 -16.19 -11.69
CA SER A 272 -13.01 -16.15 -12.84
C SER A 272 -14.43 -16.60 -12.46
N GLU A 273 -15.40 -15.77 -12.87
CA GLU A 273 -16.84 -15.97 -13.09
C GLU A 273 -17.75 -16.44 -11.94
N GLU A 274 -17.30 -17.28 -11.01
CA GLU A 274 -18.02 -17.45 -9.75
C GLU A 274 -17.36 -16.54 -8.73
N LYS A 275 -18.08 -15.52 -8.24
CA LYS A 275 -17.61 -14.59 -7.21
C LYS A 275 -17.21 -15.40 -5.97
N PRO A 276 -15.92 -15.73 -5.76
CA PRO A 276 -15.51 -16.44 -4.57
C PRO A 276 -15.71 -15.47 -3.43
N SER A 277 -16.11 -15.98 -2.27
CA SER A 277 -16.17 -15.12 -1.10
C SER A 277 -14.74 -14.63 -0.79
N LEU A 278 -14.61 -13.52 -0.08
CA LEU A 278 -13.30 -13.10 0.47
C LEU A 278 -12.63 -14.25 1.23
N GLU A 279 -13.44 -15.12 1.82
CA GLU A 279 -13.03 -16.36 2.49
C GLU A 279 -12.25 -17.30 1.55
N ASP A 280 -12.76 -17.59 0.36
CA ASP A 280 -12.09 -18.48 -0.60
C ASP A 280 -10.71 -17.99 -1.00
N VAL A 281 -10.53 -16.66 -1.08
CA VAL A 281 -9.23 -16.05 -1.36
C VAL A 281 -8.26 -16.29 -0.22
N PHE A 282 -8.69 -16.11 1.03
CA PHE A 282 -7.81 -16.33 2.19
C PHE A 282 -7.59 -17.81 2.50
N ILE A 283 -8.57 -18.68 2.27
CA ILE A 283 -8.46 -20.14 2.42
C ILE A 283 -7.49 -20.71 1.37
N LYS A 284 -7.59 -20.30 0.10
CA LYS A 284 -6.66 -20.75 -0.96
C LYS A 284 -5.23 -20.20 -0.81
N LEU A 285 -5.04 -19.17 0.01
CA LEU A 285 -3.73 -18.56 0.29
C LEU A 285 -3.06 -19.11 1.55
N ALA A 286 -3.77 -19.89 2.36
CA ALA A 286 -3.27 -20.60 3.55
C ALA A 286 -2.74 -21.98 3.18
#